data_AF-A0A2B4RXN5-F1
#
_entry.id   AF-A0A2B4RXN5-F1
#
_cell.length_a   1.000
_cell.length_b   1.000
_cell.length_c   1.000
_cell.angle_alpha   90.00
_cell.angle_beta   90.00
_cell.angle_gamma   90.00
#
_symmetry.space_group_name_H-M   'P 1'
#
loop_
_entity.id
_entity.type
_entity.pdbx_description
1 polymer ?
#
loop_
_entity_poly.entity_id
_entity_poly.type
_entity_poly.pdbx_seq_one_letter_code
_entity_poly.pdbx_strand_id
1 'polypeptide(L)'
;MFFTFTNQGAGQNAGQLGVLHVEGSEDSKDFCIAFNEQWVPLPTHLDSTPKYPLVEAKPSTLCQVPENPSKIQDTAVAIQRGNCTLFSKALYSQNAHAREVLIVSNDSLFTPVANSSEEYAQVTIPMAVISHDDWIKYKDKDFGGNVKVQMYAPPTDLLSNIDGNLAVLWLLAVGTVAIGAYWAGITNKKIMRSVLRGNTNTDGDDSNANREGESAEENSIEVTPLLVIVFVLLVCCTLLLLYYFYKYLVYVVIVGFALASCNGLYECLHPLVLWFPFGDCKVPPNQIPLLKKEPQIRTVLLIPFCLAIAIWWGIERNKSYAWILQDILGISLCISLIRIIRLQSLKVCTLLLVLLLIYDAFFVYITPLFSAGKSIMVEVATGGDSKESLPMVIKVPRLRKSVLSVCLRPYSILGFGDILVPGKLNYYQCRN
;
A
#
# COMPACT_ATOMS: atom_id res chain seq x y z
N MET A 1 4.30 -15.59 15.82
CA MET A 1 3.74 -14.97 14.61
C MET A 1 2.88 -13.80 15.08
N PHE A 2 3.52 -12.68 15.40
CA PHE A 2 2.84 -11.44 15.75
C PHE A 2 2.68 -10.68 14.44
N PHE A 3 1.47 -10.69 13.88
CA PHE A 3 1.13 -9.78 12.80
C PHE A 3 0.90 -8.41 13.44
N THR A 4 1.94 -7.58 13.52
CA THR A 4 1.79 -6.15 13.84
C THR A 4 1.22 -5.47 12.60
N PHE A 5 -0.10 -5.53 12.43
CA PHE A 5 -0.78 -4.66 11.48
C PHE A 5 -0.81 -3.25 12.08
N THR A 6 0.22 -2.46 11.80
CA THR A 6 0.16 -1.02 12.06
C THR A 6 -0.96 -0.45 11.21
N ASN A 7 -2.03 -0.03 11.89
CA ASN A 7 -3.01 0.90 11.34
C ASN A 7 -2.22 2.17 10.99
N GLN A 8 -1.75 2.28 9.74
CA GLN A 8 -1.18 3.53 9.22
C GLN A 8 -2.33 4.50 8.99
N GLY A 9 -2.91 4.95 10.09
CA GLY A 9 -3.65 6.19 10.11
C GLY A 9 -2.71 7.27 9.63
N ALA A 10 -3.15 8.02 8.61
CA ALA A 10 -2.58 9.33 8.35
C ALA A 10 -2.54 10.06 9.70
N GLY A 11 -1.36 10.49 10.12
CA GLY A 11 -1.18 11.25 11.34
C GLY A 11 -1.88 12.60 11.21
N GLN A 12 -3.18 12.61 11.51
CA GLN A 12 -3.98 13.80 11.72
C GLN A 12 -4.97 13.47 12.82
N ASN A 13 -5.25 14.46 13.67
CA ASN A 13 -6.18 14.40 14.81
C ASN A 13 -7.65 14.22 14.35
N ALA A 14 -7.90 13.27 13.44
CA ALA A 14 -9.21 12.86 13.00
C ALA A 14 -9.63 11.71 13.94
N GLY A 15 -10.53 12.03 14.85
CA GLY A 15 -11.41 11.07 15.51
C GLY A 15 -12.35 10.39 14.51
N GLN A 16 -13.55 10.04 14.94
CA GLN A 16 -14.48 9.16 14.22
C GLN A 16 -14.68 9.58 12.73
N LEU A 17 -14.52 8.62 11.82
CA LEU A 17 -14.60 8.80 10.36
C LEU A 17 -15.89 8.23 9.81
N GLY A 18 -16.49 8.90 8.84
CA GLY A 18 -17.70 8.49 8.14
C GLY A 18 -17.59 8.72 6.63
N VAL A 19 -18.69 8.44 5.94
CA VAL A 19 -18.80 8.60 4.49
C VAL A 19 -19.95 9.55 4.16
N LEU A 20 -19.66 10.52 3.28
CA LEU A 20 -20.66 11.36 2.63
C LEU A 20 -20.94 10.78 1.25
N HIS A 21 -22.12 10.18 1.08
CA HIS A 21 -22.60 9.74 -0.23
C HIS A 21 -23.29 10.92 -0.92
N VAL A 22 -22.80 11.28 -2.11
CA VAL A 22 -23.37 12.33 -2.96
C VAL A 22 -24.00 11.65 -4.17
N GLU A 23 -25.30 11.86 -4.36
CA GLU A 23 -26.09 11.29 -5.45
C GLU A 23 -26.62 12.42 -6.34
N GLY A 24 -26.29 12.33 -7.62
CA GLY A 24 -26.79 13.18 -8.69
C GLY A 24 -27.83 12.48 -9.56
N SER A 25 -28.26 13.17 -10.63
CA SER A 25 -29.24 12.59 -11.57
C SER A 25 -28.65 11.46 -12.42
N GLU A 26 -27.34 11.49 -12.69
CA GLU A 26 -26.67 10.53 -13.57
C GLU A 26 -25.56 9.73 -12.89
N ASP A 27 -25.01 10.23 -11.78
CA ASP A 27 -23.83 9.65 -11.15
C ASP A 27 -23.86 9.82 -9.62
N SER A 28 -23.12 8.97 -8.91
CA SER A 28 -22.94 9.05 -7.46
C SER A 28 -21.47 8.95 -7.06
N LYS A 29 -21.10 9.53 -5.92
CA LYS A 29 -19.72 9.51 -5.43
C LYS A 29 -19.67 9.60 -3.92
N ASP A 30 -18.75 8.84 -3.35
CA ASP A 30 -18.49 8.81 -1.92
C ASP A 30 -17.30 9.71 -1.57
N PHE A 31 -17.42 10.50 -0.51
CA PHE A 31 -16.36 11.35 0.03
C PHE A 31 -16.11 11.04 1.50
N CYS A 32 -14.87 11.26 1.95
CA CYS A 32 -14.51 11.05 3.34
C CYS A 32 -14.96 12.24 4.20
N ILE A 33 -15.54 11.93 5.37
CA ILE A 33 -15.89 12.93 6.37
C ILE A 33 -15.40 12.52 7.76
N ALA A 34 -15.12 13.50 8.61
CA ALA A 34 -14.87 13.31 10.03
C ALA A 34 -16.06 13.84 10.82
N PHE A 35 -16.51 13.09 11.83
CA PHE A 35 -17.66 13.46 12.65
C PHE A 35 -17.37 13.19 14.13
N ASN A 36 -18.31 13.55 14.99
CA ASN A 36 -18.24 13.28 16.43
C ASN A 36 -19.61 12.80 16.92
N GLU A 37 -19.66 11.55 17.38
CA GLU A 37 -20.87 10.90 17.90
C GLU A 37 -21.45 11.61 19.12
N GLN A 38 -20.66 12.43 19.83
CA GLN A 38 -21.16 13.22 20.96
C GLN A 38 -22.16 14.30 20.55
N TRP A 39 -22.13 14.76 19.29
CA TRP A 39 -23.18 15.64 18.76
C TRP A 39 -24.44 14.82 18.48
N VAL A 40 -24.41 14.07 17.38
CA VAL A 40 -25.47 13.16 16.96
C VAL A 40 -24.78 11.99 16.24
N PRO A 41 -25.09 10.74 16.61
CA PRO A 41 -24.53 9.58 15.92
C PRO A 41 -25.07 9.48 14.49
N LEU A 42 -24.21 9.08 13.56
CA LEU A 42 -24.61 8.84 12.18
C LEU A 42 -25.20 7.43 12.02
N PRO A 43 -26.16 7.23 11.10
CA PRO A 43 -26.66 5.89 10.76
C PRO A 43 -25.54 4.99 10.22
N THR A 44 -25.67 3.68 10.42
CA THR A 44 -24.65 2.70 9.99
C THR A 44 -24.79 2.28 8.53
N HIS A 45 -26.01 2.26 8.00
CA HIS A 45 -26.31 1.77 6.65
C HIS A 45 -26.84 2.90 5.76
N LEU A 46 -26.36 2.93 4.52
CA LEU A 46 -26.79 3.91 3.51
C LEU A 46 -28.31 3.87 3.28
N ASP A 47 -28.90 2.68 3.23
CA ASP A 47 -30.34 2.49 2.98
C ASP A 47 -31.22 3.05 4.09
N SER A 48 -30.70 3.11 5.32
CA SER A 48 -31.39 3.68 6.49
C SER A 48 -31.15 5.18 6.67
N THR A 49 -30.33 5.80 5.81
CA THR A 49 -29.91 7.19 5.95
C THR A 49 -30.84 8.12 5.18
N PRO A 50 -31.35 9.21 5.77
CA PRO A 50 -32.20 10.16 5.06
C PRO A 50 -31.43 10.91 3.96
N LYS A 51 -32.10 11.22 2.84
CA LYS A 51 -31.54 11.97 1.70
C LYS A 51 -31.96 13.43 1.77
N TYR A 52 -30.98 14.34 1.84
CA TYR A 52 -31.25 15.78 1.85
C TYR A 52 -30.59 16.48 0.66
N PRO A 53 -31.22 17.52 0.08
CA PRO A 53 -30.56 18.35 -0.92
C PRO A 53 -29.39 19.10 -0.28
N LEU A 54 -28.26 19.21 -0.99
CA LEU A 54 -27.08 19.93 -0.51
C LEU A 54 -27.16 21.41 -0.92
N VAL A 55 -27.09 22.31 0.05
CA VAL A 55 -27.14 23.75 -0.16
C VAL A 55 -25.95 24.43 0.51
N GLU A 56 -25.30 25.36 -0.18
CA GLU A 56 -24.27 26.19 0.43
C GLU A 56 -24.87 27.34 1.23
N ALA A 57 -24.34 27.54 2.44
CA ALA A 57 -24.74 28.64 3.31
C ALA A 57 -24.43 30.01 2.67
N LYS A 58 -25.31 30.98 2.95
CA LYS A 58 -25.09 32.41 2.65
C LYS A 58 -25.39 33.24 3.91
N PRO A 59 -24.40 33.93 4.50
CA PRO A 59 -22.98 33.97 4.11
C PRO A 59 -22.27 32.61 4.26
N SER A 60 -21.22 32.34 3.47
CA SER A 60 -20.57 31.02 3.39
C SER A 60 -20.01 30.52 4.72
N THR A 61 -19.62 31.43 5.62
CA THR A 61 -19.10 31.09 6.95
C THR A 61 -20.20 30.90 8.00
N LEU A 62 -21.44 31.32 7.74
CA LEU A 62 -22.58 31.22 8.67
C LEU A 62 -22.26 31.61 10.13
N CYS A 63 -21.50 32.69 10.31
CA CYS A 63 -21.22 33.25 11.64
C CYS A 63 -22.31 34.23 12.13
N GLN A 64 -23.34 34.43 11.31
CA GLN A 64 -24.50 35.27 11.56
C GLN A 64 -25.76 34.52 11.09
N VAL A 65 -26.92 35.08 11.40
CA VAL A 65 -28.21 34.54 10.95
C VAL A 65 -28.20 34.40 9.42
N PRO A 66 -28.66 33.26 8.86
CA PRO A 66 -28.65 33.05 7.41
C PRO A 66 -29.49 34.11 6.69
N GLU A 67 -29.00 34.63 5.57
CA GLU A 67 -29.72 35.64 4.77
C GLU A 67 -31.04 35.11 4.20
N ASN A 68 -31.09 33.80 3.90
CA ASN A 68 -32.26 33.12 3.35
C ASN A 68 -32.56 31.81 4.09
N PRO A 69 -33.24 31.87 5.26
CA PRO A 69 -33.57 30.69 6.04
C PRO A 69 -34.41 29.66 5.27
N SER A 70 -35.32 30.14 4.41
CA SER A 70 -36.20 29.27 3.62
C SER A 70 -35.47 28.39 2.60
N LYS A 71 -34.25 28.75 2.18
CA LYS A 71 -33.44 27.91 1.28
C LYS A 71 -32.69 26.79 2.01
N ILE A 72 -32.54 26.94 3.32
CA ILE A 72 -31.79 26.03 4.19
C ILE A 72 -32.72 24.99 4.85
N GLN A 73 -34.01 25.32 4.93
CA GLN A 73 -35.02 24.44 5.53
C GLN A 73 -35.05 23.06 4.88
N ASP A 74 -34.99 22.01 5.71
CA ASP A 74 -35.00 20.60 5.32
C ASP A 74 -33.86 20.20 4.35
N THR A 75 -32.73 20.91 4.41
CA THR A 75 -31.53 20.65 3.58
C THR A 75 -30.32 20.24 4.41
N ALA A 76 -29.32 19.65 3.75
CA ALA A 76 -27.97 19.53 4.27
C ALA A 76 -27.19 20.79 3.89
N VAL A 77 -26.61 21.49 4.87
CA VAL A 77 -25.97 22.78 4.64
C VAL A 77 -24.45 22.65 4.65
N ALA A 78 -23.82 23.04 3.54
CA ALA A 78 -22.38 23.18 3.47
C ALA A 78 -21.94 24.58 3.94
N ILE A 79 -21.03 24.62 4.91
CA ILE A 79 -20.54 25.84 5.55
C ILE A 79 -19.02 25.86 5.52
N GLN A 80 -18.42 26.94 5.03
CA GLN A 80 -16.97 27.11 5.08
C GLN A 80 -16.47 27.35 6.51
N ARG A 81 -15.29 26.81 6.81
CA ARG A 81 -14.60 27.13 8.07
C ARG A 81 -14.30 28.63 8.11
N GLY A 82 -14.58 29.23 9.27
CA GLY A 82 -14.41 30.66 9.51
C GLY A 82 -13.88 30.92 10.91
N ASN A 83 -13.99 32.17 11.35
CA ASN A 83 -13.49 32.64 12.65
C ASN A 83 -14.44 32.41 13.83
N CYS A 84 -15.66 31.94 13.58
CA CYS A 84 -16.63 31.59 14.63
C CYS A 84 -16.58 30.10 15.00
N THR A 85 -17.13 29.77 16.17
CA THR A 85 -17.16 28.40 16.71
C THR A 85 -18.06 27.48 15.87
N LEU A 86 -17.75 26.18 15.90
CA LEU A 86 -18.57 25.16 15.22
C LEU A 86 -19.98 25.08 15.83
N PHE A 87 -20.07 25.23 17.15
CA PHE A 87 -21.34 25.30 17.87
C PHE A 87 -22.26 26.40 17.32
N SER A 88 -21.76 27.63 17.17
CA SER A 88 -22.59 28.73 16.64
C SER A 88 -23.10 28.44 15.23
N LYS A 89 -22.28 27.85 14.37
CA LYS A 89 -22.69 27.44 13.01
C LYS A 89 -23.82 26.42 13.06
N ALA A 90 -23.67 25.36 13.88
CA ALA A 90 -24.70 24.36 14.08
C ALA A 90 -26.00 24.98 14.60
N LEU A 91 -25.91 25.89 15.58
CA LEU A 91 -27.07 26.53 16.18
C LEU A 91 -27.83 27.40 15.16
N TYR A 92 -27.12 28.20 14.34
CA TYR A 92 -27.78 28.98 13.28
C TYR A 92 -28.42 28.10 12.21
N SER A 93 -27.76 27.00 11.81
CA SER A 93 -28.33 26.02 10.89
C SER A 93 -29.58 25.35 11.46
N GLN A 94 -29.54 24.93 12.72
CA GLN A 94 -30.65 24.29 13.42
C GLN A 94 -31.85 25.24 13.55
N ASN A 95 -31.60 26.51 13.92
CA ASN A 95 -32.64 27.52 14.02
C ASN A 95 -33.27 27.86 12.66
N ALA A 96 -32.54 27.64 11.57
CA ALA A 96 -33.05 27.72 10.20
C ALA A 96 -33.67 26.40 9.68
N HIS A 97 -33.90 25.43 10.58
CA HIS A 97 -34.46 24.11 10.27
C HIS A 97 -33.65 23.29 9.25
N ALA A 98 -32.32 23.44 9.25
CA ALA A 98 -31.43 22.52 8.55
C ALA A 98 -31.49 21.12 9.20
N ARG A 99 -31.21 20.08 8.42
CA ARG A 99 -31.21 18.70 8.91
C ARG A 99 -29.82 18.17 9.20
N GLU A 100 -28.83 18.62 8.44
CA GLU A 100 -27.43 18.19 8.59
C GLU A 100 -26.49 19.37 8.30
N VAL A 101 -25.32 19.36 8.94
CA VAL A 101 -24.28 20.38 8.74
C VAL A 101 -23.00 19.73 8.23
N LEU A 102 -22.52 20.21 7.10
CA LEU A 102 -21.24 19.83 6.51
C LEU A 102 -20.27 21.02 6.57
N ILE A 103 -19.23 20.90 7.38
CA ILE A 103 -18.18 21.92 7.51
C ILE A 103 -17.08 21.64 6.49
N VAL A 104 -16.83 22.60 5.60
CA VAL A 104 -15.70 22.55 4.67
C VAL A 104 -14.46 23.08 5.38
N SER A 105 -13.50 22.21 5.65
CA SER A 105 -12.20 22.59 6.20
C SER A 105 -11.36 23.32 5.15
N ASN A 106 -10.47 24.22 5.59
CA ASN A 106 -9.50 24.86 4.69
C ASN A 106 -8.21 24.04 4.56
N ASP A 107 -7.90 23.21 5.55
CA ASP A 107 -6.70 22.38 5.58
C ASP A 107 -7.10 20.89 5.57
N SER A 108 -6.92 20.22 6.71
CA SER A 108 -7.13 18.79 6.91
C SER A 108 -8.50 18.45 7.50
N LEU A 109 -8.83 17.15 7.46
CA LEU A 109 -9.90 16.57 8.25
C LEU A 109 -9.57 16.67 9.75
N PHE A 110 -10.55 17.11 10.53
CA PHE A 110 -10.46 17.20 11.98
C PHE A 110 -11.81 16.81 12.58
N THR A 111 -11.81 16.35 13.82
CA THR A 111 -13.07 16.03 14.51
C THR A 111 -13.76 17.31 14.97
N PRO A 112 -15.06 17.51 14.66
CA PRO A 112 -15.81 18.63 15.19
C PRO A 112 -16.03 18.46 16.70
N VAL A 113 -15.37 19.29 17.50
CA VAL A 113 -15.44 19.26 18.97
C VAL A 113 -16.10 20.54 19.48
N ALA A 114 -16.92 20.41 20.52
CA ALA A 114 -17.51 21.53 21.25
C ALA A 114 -16.56 22.02 22.34
N ASN A 115 -16.68 23.27 22.77
CA ASN A 115 -15.82 23.79 23.84
C ASN A 115 -16.24 23.29 25.23
N SER A 116 -17.50 22.91 25.40
CA SER A 116 -18.08 22.43 26.66
C SER A 116 -19.05 21.28 26.43
N SER A 117 -19.29 20.48 27.47
CA SER A 117 -20.27 19.38 27.44
C SER A 117 -21.71 19.86 27.26
N GLU A 118 -22.02 21.08 27.68
CA GLU A 118 -23.36 21.68 27.59
C GLU A 118 -23.72 22.12 26.16
N GLU A 119 -22.72 22.44 25.35
CA GLU A 119 -22.92 22.77 23.93
C GLU A 119 -23.45 21.57 23.13
N TYR A 120 -22.98 20.35 23.45
CA TYR A 120 -23.45 19.13 22.79
C TYR A 120 -24.94 18.89 22.97
N ALA A 121 -25.49 19.20 24.15
CA ALA A 121 -26.91 18.98 24.45
C ALA A 121 -27.86 19.92 23.70
N GLN A 122 -27.36 21.05 23.18
CA GLN A 122 -28.19 22.07 22.51
C GLN A 122 -28.32 21.85 21.00
N VAL A 123 -27.45 21.02 20.40
CA VAL A 123 -27.42 20.75 18.96
C VAL A 123 -27.94 19.33 18.71
N THR A 124 -29.04 19.23 17.98
CA THR A 124 -29.73 17.98 17.67
C THR A 124 -29.56 17.54 16.21
N ILE A 125 -28.72 18.23 15.44
CA ILE A 125 -28.42 17.91 14.04
C ILE A 125 -26.99 17.37 13.90
N PRO A 126 -26.75 16.34 13.06
CA PRO A 126 -25.43 15.81 12.84
C PRO A 126 -24.51 16.84 12.18
N MET A 127 -23.26 16.84 12.62
CA MET A 127 -22.20 17.70 12.11
C MET A 127 -21.03 16.86 11.65
N ALA A 128 -20.63 17.05 10.40
CA ALA A 128 -19.46 16.42 9.82
C ALA A 128 -18.55 17.43 9.15
N VAL A 129 -17.29 17.06 8.97
CA VAL A 129 -16.24 17.87 8.35
C VAL A 129 -15.77 17.16 7.09
N ILE A 130 -15.68 17.89 5.98
CA ILE A 130 -15.07 17.44 4.72
C ILE A 130 -13.77 18.20 4.47
N SER A 131 -12.78 17.53 3.87
CA SER A 131 -11.51 18.15 3.47
C SER A 131 -11.70 19.15 2.33
N HIS A 132 -10.83 20.16 2.23
CA HIS A 132 -10.89 21.13 1.13
C HIS A 132 -10.72 20.44 -0.24
N ASP A 133 -9.78 19.50 -0.32
CA ASP A 133 -9.48 18.74 -1.53
C ASP A 133 -10.70 17.93 -2.03
N ASP A 134 -11.42 17.29 -1.10
CA ASP A 134 -12.62 16.52 -1.46
C ASP A 134 -13.80 17.43 -1.83
N TRP A 135 -13.89 18.60 -1.20
CA TRP A 135 -14.88 19.61 -1.57
C TRP A 135 -14.65 20.15 -2.99
N ILE A 136 -13.41 20.42 -3.40
CA ILE A 136 -13.08 20.81 -4.78
C ILE A 136 -13.45 19.68 -5.75
N LYS A 137 -13.12 18.43 -5.44
CA LYS A 137 -13.50 17.26 -6.27
C LYS A 137 -15.00 17.07 -6.42
N TYR A 138 -15.78 17.49 -5.42
CA TYR A 138 -17.24 17.54 -5.52
C TYR A 138 -17.67 18.64 -6.50
N LYS A 139 -17.09 19.84 -6.38
CA LYS A 139 -17.41 20.99 -7.24
C LYS A 139 -17.02 20.81 -8.71
N ASP A 140 -15.90 20.15 -8.96
CA ASP A 140 -15.39 19.93 -10.33
C ASP A 140 -16.15 18.83 -11.08
N LYS A 141 -16.88 17.96 -10.36
CA LYS A 141 -17.66 16.89 -10.96
C LYS A 141 -19.08 17.37 -11.23
N ASP A 142 -19.54 17.19 -12.46
CA ASP A 142 -20.94 17.43 -12.80
C ASP A 142 -21.79 16.24 -12.33
N PHE A 143 -22.63 16.47 -11.34
CA PHE A 143 -23.61 15.50 -10.84
C PHE A 143 -25.00 15.71 -11.47
N GLY A 144 -25.13 16.68 -12.38
CA GLY A 144 -26.40 17.14 -12.92
C GLY A 144 -27.21 17.99 -11.92
N GLY A 145 -28.45 18.31 -12.28
CA GLY A 145 -29.37 19.03 -11.40
C GLY A 145 -29.85 18.17 -10.23
N ASN A 146 -30.13 18.79 -9.08
CA ASN A 146 -30.75 18.19 -7.89
C ASN A 146 -29.86 17.19 -7.11
N VAL A 147 -28.70 17.66 -6.65
CA VAL A 147 -27.75 16.89 -5.83
C VAL A 147 -28.33 16.62 -4.44
N LYS A 148 -28.33 15.35 -4.03
CA LYS A 148 -28.70 14.90 -2.69
C LYS A 148 -27.52 14.26 -1.98
N VAL A 149 -27.52 14.36 -0.66
CA VAL A 149 -26.45 13.81 0.20
C VAL A 149 -27.01 12.98 1.34
N GLN A 150 -26.18 12.05 1.79
CA GLN A 150 -26.43 11.16 2.93
C GLN A 150 -25.12 10.99 3.71
N MET A 151 -25.16 11.18 5.03
CA MET A 151 -24.01 10.93 5.92
C MET A 151 -24.22 9.64 6.70
N TYR A 152 -23.28 8.69 6.59
CA TYR A 152 -23.36 7.42 7.30
C TYR A 152 -21.98 6.98 7.82
N ALA A 153 -21.99 6.25 8.93
CA ALA A 153 -20.80 5.71 9.58
C ALA A 153 -20.92 4.18 9.72
N PRO A 154 -20.47 3.42 8.70
CA PRO A 154 -20.40 1.96 8.76
C PRO A 154 -19.64 1.49 10.01
N PRO A 155 -20.12 0.43 10.70
CA PRO A 155 -19.43 -0.10 11.86
C PRO A 155 -18.03 -0.58 11.47
N THR A 156 -17.03 -0.14 12.22
CA THR A 156 -15.62 -0.46 12.03
C THR A 156 -15.21 -1.76 12.71
N ASP A 157 -16.16 -2.70 12.92
CA ASP A 157 -15.93 -3.92 13.68
C ASP A 157 -14.81 -4.78 13.08
N LEU A 158 -13.65 -4.70 13.74
CA LEU A 158 -12.38 -5.34 13.43
C LEU A 158 -12.41 -6.88 13.41
N LEU A 159 -13.52 -7.51 13.81
CA LEU A 159 -13.59 -8.96 14.06
C LEU A 159 -14.66 -9.71 13.25
N SER A 160 -15.68 -9.05 12.68
CA SER A 160 -16.82 -9.79 12.07
C SER A 160 -16.72 -10.02 10.56
N ASN A 161 -15.72 -9.44 9.90
CA ASN A 161 -15.44 -9.72 8.49
C ASN A 161 -13.98 -10.11 8.36
N ILE A 162 -13.71 -11.40 8.11
CA ILE A 162 -12.51 -11.76 7.35
C ILE A 162 -12.65 -11.02 6.03
N ASP A 163 -12.05 -9.84 5.94
CA ASP A 163 -12.00 -9.04 4.73
C ASP A 163 -11.47 -9.96 3.63
N GLY A 164 -12.24 -10.17 2.55
CA GLY A 164 -11.78 -10.99 1.43
C GLY A 164 -10.40 -10.55 0.93
N ASN A 165 -10.07 -9.26 1.10
CA ASN A 165 -8.74 -8.69 0.90
C ASN A 165 -7.65 -9.32 1.75
N LEU A 166 -7.89 -9.51 3.04
CA LEU A 166 -6.92 -10.12 3.95
C LEU A 166 -6.69 -11.58 3.56
N ALA A 167 -7.75 -12.31 3.20
CA ALA A 167 -7.64 -13.66 2.69
C ALA A 167 -6.83 -13.70 1.38
N VAL A 168 -7.08 -12.77 0.44
CA VAL A 168 -6.33 -12.66 -0.82
C VAL A 168 -4.86 -12.32 -0.57
N LEU A 169 -4.56 -11.34 0.30
CA LEU A 169 -3.18 -10.99 0.65
C LEU A 169 -2.45 -12.16 1.32
N TRP A 170 -3.13 -12.88 2.22
CA TRP A 170 -2.58 -14.07 2.84
C TRP A 170 -2.29 -15.17 1.83
N LEU A 171 -3.23 -15.44 0.90
CA LEU A 171 -3.04 -16.41 -0.17
C LEU A 171 -1.89 -16.02 -1.11
N LEU A 172 -1.76 -14.74 -1.46
CA LEU A 172 -0.65 -14.24 -2.27
C LEU A 172 0.69 -14.39 -1.56
N ALA A 173 0.75 -14.05 -0.27
CA ALA A 173 1.97 -14.17 0.53
C ALA A 173 2.42 -15.62 0.66
N VAL A 174 1.52 -16.51 1.11
CA VAL A 174 1.81 -17.93 1.30
C VAL A 174 2.09 -18.61 -0.03
N GLY A 175 1.34 -18.28 -1.08
CA GLY A 175 1.57 -18.79 -2.43
C GLY A 175 2.95 -18.40 -2.97
N THR A 176 3.33 -17.13 -2.82
CA THR A 176 4.66 -16.64 -3.23
C THR A 176 5.78 -17.36 -2.49
N VAL A 177 5.63 -17.54 -1.17
CA VAL A 177 6.59 -18.28 -0.34
C VAL A 177 6.68 -19.75 -0.77
N ALA A 178 5.55 -20.42 -0.97
CA ALA A 178 5.50 -21.83 -1.35
C ALA A 178 6.14 -22.07 -2.72
N ILE A 179 5.80 -21.24 -3.72
CA ILE A 179 6.39 -21.31 -5.06
C ILE A 179 7.90 -21.05 -4.99
N GLY A 180 8.32 -19.98 -4.31
CA GLY A 180 9.73 -19.64 -4.17
C GLY A 180 10.54 -20.74 -3.47
N ALA A 181 10.03 -21.29 -2.37
CA ALA A 181 10.67 -22.36 -1.62
C ALA A 181 10.73 -23.67 -2.41
N TYR A 182 9.64 -24.06 -3.07
CA TYR A 182 9.59 -25.26 -3.92
C TYR A 182 10.58 -25.16 -5.08
N TRP A 183 10.63 -24.01 -5.74
CA TRP A 183 11.54 -23.78 -6.86
C TRP A 183 13.00 -23.79 -6.40
N ALA A 184 13.31 -23.09 -5.31
CA ALA A 184 14.64 -23.13 -4.71
C ALA A 184 15.06 -24.58 -4.37
N GLY A 185 14.13 -25.39 -3.84
CA GLY A 185 14.37 -26.80 -3.55
C GLY A 185 14.73 -27.63 -4.79
N ILE A 186 13.94 -27.53 -5.87
CA ILE A 186 14.19 -28.26 -7.12
C ILE A 186 15.53 -27.87 -7.74
N THR A 187 15.83 -26.58 -7.80
CA THR A 187 17.06 -26.07 -8.40
C THR A 187 18.29 -26.58 -7.64
N ASN A 188 18.25 -26.54 -6.30
CA ASN A 188 19.33 -27.11 -5.48
C ASN A 188 19.50 -28.62 -5.66
N LYS A 189 18.40 -29.37 -5.79
CA LYS A 189 18.46 -30.82 -6.03
C LYS A 189 19.09 -31.15 -7.39
N LYS A 190 18.80 -30.35 -8.42
CA LYS A 190 19.42 -30.50 -9.75
C LYS A 190 20.92 -30.22 -9.70
N ILE A 191 21.34 -29.13 -9.06
CA ILE A 191 22.75 -28.75 -8.89
C ILE A 191 23.52 -29.83 -8.11
N MET A 192 22.98 -30.27 -6.97
CA MET A 192 23.63 -31.31 -6.16
C MET A 192 23.77 -32.62 -6.95
N ARG A 193 22.77 -32.98 -7.76
CA ARG A 193 22.81 -34.18 -8.60
C ARG A 193 23.80 -34.04 -9.76
N SER A 194 23.96 -32.86 -10.36
CA SER A 194 24.98 -32.64 -11.40
C SER A 194 26.39 -32.68 -10.82
N VAL A 195 26.60 -32.12 -9.63
CA VAL A 195 27.89 -32.21 -8.90
C VAL A 195 28.23 -33.66 -8.54
N LEU A 196 27.28 -34.41 -7.97
CA LEU A 196 27.47 -35.84 -7.65
C LEU A 196 27.75 -36.69 -8.89
N ARG A 197 27.07 -36.41 -10.02
CA ARG A 197 27.25 -37.14 -11.29
C ARG A 197 28.50 -36.72 -12.05
N GLY A 198 28.96 -35.48 -11.89
CA GLY A 198 30.23 -34.99 -12.42
C GLY A 198 31.44 -35.63 -11.72
N ASN A 199 31.31 -35.95 -10.44
CA ASN A 199 32.37 -36.65 -9.69
C ASN A 199 32.52 -38.14 -10.06
N THR A 200 31.52 -38.76 -10.69
CA THR A 200 31.54 -40.18 -11.09
C THR A 200 31.97 -40.41 -12.53
N ASN A 201 31.95 -39.38 -13.39
CA ASN A 201 32.33 -39.48 -14.79
C ASN A 201 33.59 -38.65 -15.06
N THR A 202 34.75 -39.20 -14.71
CA THR A 202 35.99 -38.84 -15.42
C THR A 202 35.91 -39.44 -16.81
N ASP A 203 35.34 -38.70 -17.76
CA ASP A 203 35.73 -38.74 -19.18
C ASP A 203 34.87 -37.76 -19.99
N GLY A 204 35.56 -36.83 -20.66
CA GLY A 204 35.21 -36.25 -21.95
C GLY A 204 33.86 -35.56 -22.13
N ASP A 205 33.90 -34.23 -22.10
CA ASP A 205 33.03 -33.31 -22.87
C ASP A 205 31.62 -33.00 -22.36
N ASP A 206 31.52 -32.33 -21.19
CA ASP A 206 30.27 -31.68 -20.79
C ASP A 206 30.49 -30.33 -20.07
N SER A 207 31.11 -29.39 -20.80
CA SER A 207 31.43 -28.04 -20.29
C SER A 207 30.21 -27.15 -20.00
N ASN A 208 29.00 -27.53 -20.45
CA ASN A 208 27.77 -26.77 -20.19
C ASN A 208 27.10 -27.15 -18.86
N ALA A 209 27.12 -28.43 -18.46
CA ALA A 209 26.51 -28.88 -17.21
C ALA A 209 27.28 -28.38 -15.97
N ASN A 210 28.62 -28.30 -16.05
CA ASN A 210 29.45 -27.73 -14.98
C ASN A 210 29.27 -26.21 -14.83
N ARG A 211 29.05 -25.46 -15.93
CA ARG A 211 28.84 -24.01 -15.89
C ARG A 211 27.49 -23.59 -15.29
N GLU A 212 26.44 -24.39 -15.49
CA GLU A 212 25.13 -24.15 -14.84
C GLU A 212 25.15 -24.48 -13.35
N GLY A 213 25.94 -25.48 -12.93
CA GLY A 213 26.18 -25.81 -11.52
C GLY A 213 26.98 -24.72 -10.78
N GLU A 214 28.10 -24.26 -11.37
CA GLU A 214 28.94 -23.19 -10.80
C GLU A 214 28.20 -21.85 -10.71
N SER A 215 27.48 -21.44 -11.77
CA SER A 215 26.74 -20.17 -11.76
C SER A 215 25.60 -20.12 -10.73
N ALA A 216 25.02 -21.26 -10.35
CA ALA A 216 23.98 -21.30 -9.33
C ALA A 216 24.51 -21.38 -7.88
N GLU A 217 25.76 -21.83 -7.69
CA GLU A 217 26.47 -21.71 -6.41
C GLU A 217 27.10 -20.32 -6.22
N GLU A 218 27.67 -19.72 -7.27
CA GLU A 218 28.19 -18.33 -7.27
C GLU A 218 27.10 -17.29 -6.94
N ASN A 219 25.88 -17.51 -7.42
CA ASN A 219 24.75 -16.59 -7.16
C ASN A 219 24.10 -16.76 -5.78
N SER A 220 24.65 -17.61 -4.92
CA SER A 220 24.12 -17.81 -3.58
C SER A 220 24.96 -17.07 -2.54
N ILE A 221 24.35 -16.07 -1.89
CA ILE A 221 25.04 -15.28 -0.87
C ILE A 221 24.86 -15.98 0.47
N GLU A 222 25.98 -16.44 1.03
CA GLU A 222 26.05 -16.99 2.38
C GLU A 222 25.93 -15.87 3.41
N VAL A 223 24.96 -15.99 4.33
CA VAL A 223 24.67 -14.93 5.29
C VAL A 223 25.42 -15.16 6.61
N THR A 224 26.50 -14.41 6.79
CA THR A 224 27.29 -14.35 8.03
C THR A 224 26.59 -13.49 9.10
N PRO A 225 26.74 -13.76 10.42
CA PRO A 225 26.18 -12.89 11.48
C PRO A 225 26.59 -11.42 11.36
N LEU A 226 27.82 -11.13 10.94
CA LEU A 226 28.29 -9.77 10.67
C LEU A 226 27.47 -9.10 9.55
N LEU A 227 27.17 -9.83 8.47
CA LEU A 227 26.38 -9.34 7.36
C LEU A 227 24.97 -8.96 7.82
N VAL A 228 24.38 -9.71 8.76
CA VAL A 228 23.08 -9.38 9.35
C VAL A 228 23.13 -8.06 10.12
N ILE A 229 24.14 -7.84 10.95
CA ILE A 229 24.27 -6.59 11.72
C ILE A 229 24.47 -5.40 10.76
N VAL A 230 25.36 -5.53 9.79
CA VAL A 230 25.60 -4.49 8.76
C VAL A 230 24.32 -4.22 7.96
N PHE A 231 23.59 -5.26 7.58
CA PHE A 231 22.33 -5.14 6.87
C PHE A 231 21.29 -4.35 7.67
N VAL A 232 21.10 -4.67 8.95
CA VAL A 232 20.15 -3.94 9.81
C VAL A 232 20.56 -2.48 9.96
N LEU A 233 21.85 -2.18 10.16
CA LEU A 233 22.35 -0.80 10.21
C LEU A 233 22.13 -0.04 8.90
N LEU A 234 22.33 -0.69 7.75
CA LEU A 234 22.08 -0.11 6.43
C LEU A 234 20.59 0.22 6.25
N VAL A 235 19.69 -0.69 6.65
CA VAL A 235 18.24 -0.45 6.61
C VAL A 235 17.86 0.74 7.50
N CYS A 236 18.42 0.82 8.72
CA CYS A 236 18.22 1.97 9.62
C CYS A 236 18.69 3.28 8.98
N CYS A 237 19.89 3.28 8.41
CA CYS A 237 20.46 4.45 7.75
C CYS A 237 19.61 4.89 6.55
N THR A 238 19.22 3.95 5.70
CA THR A 238 18.38 4.23 4.53
C THR A 238 17.02 4.79 4.95
N LEU A 239 16.40 4.27 6.00
CA LEU A 239 15.12 4.78 6.49
C LEU A 239 15.25 6.22 7.01
N LEU A 240 16.28 6.51 7.81
CA LEU A 240 16.54 7.86 8.29
C LEU A 240 16.87 8.84 7.14
N LEU A 241 17.64 8.40 6.14
CA LEU A 241 17.92 9.22 4.96
C LEU A 241 16.63 9.49 4.18
N LEU A 242 15.76 8.49 4.05
CA LEU A 242 14.47 8.61 3.38
C LEU A 242 13.51 9.54 4.13
N TYR A 243 13.60 9.61 5.46
CA TYR A 243 12.86 10.59 6.27
C TYR A 243 13.29 12.03 5.96
N TYR A 244 14.60 12.32 5.94
CA TYR A 244 15.10 13.67 5.69
C TYR A 244 15.05 14.09 4.21
N PHE A 245 15.26 13.14 3.28
CA PHE A 245 15.42 13.41 1.85
C PHE A 245 14.40 12.64 0.98
N TYR A 246 13.17 12.48 1.48
CA TYR A 246 12.12 11.68 0.82
C TYR A 246 11.94 12.04 -0.66
N LYS A 247 11.86 13.34 -0.97
CA LYS A 247 11.62 13.87 -2.31
C LYS A 247 12.59 13.35 -3.38
N TYR A 248 13.84 13.05 -3.02
CA TYR A 248 14.85 12.57 -3.96
C TYR A 248 15.07 11.06 -3.84
N LEU A 249 15.15 10.54 -2.63
CA LEU A 249 15.42 9.13 -2.40
C LEU A 249 14.29 8.21 -2.86
N VAL A 250 13.04 8.66 -2.86
CA VAL A 250 11.92 7.86 -3.37
C VAL A 250 12.17 7.41 -4.81
N TYR A 251 12.73 8.29 -5.66
CA TYR A 251 13.07 7.95 -7.04
C TYR A 251 14.23 6.94 -7.15
N VAL A 252 15.22 7.03 -6.25
CA VAL A 252 16.32 6.05 -6.17
C VAL A 252 15.76 4.67 -5.82
N VAL A 253 14.85 4.59 -4.85
CA VAL A 253 14.18 3.34 -4.48
C VAL A 253 13.31 2.81 -5.63
N ILE A 254 12.61 3.68 -6.36
CA ILE A 254 11.80 3.29 -7.53
C ILE A 254 12.67 2.68 -8.63
N VAL A 255 13.78 3.34 -8.97
CA VAL A 255 14.72 2.83 -9.99
C VAL A 255 15.36 1.53 -9.53
N GLY A 256 15.78 1.45 -8.27
CA GLY A 256 16.33 0.23 -7.68
C GLY A 256 15.35 -0.93 -7.71
N PHE A 257 14.08 -0.69 -7.35
CA PHE A 257 13.01 -1.66 -7.45
C PHE A 257 12.82 -2.13 -8.90
N ALA A 258 12.71 -1.21 -9.87
CA ALA A 258 12.50 -1.56 -11.28
C ALA A 258 13.62 -2.46 -11.83
N LEU A 259 14.89 -2.15 -11.50
CA LEU A 259 16.05 -2.97 -11.91
C LEU A 259 16.02 -4.35 -11.26
N ALA A 260 15.82 -4.40 -9.93
CA ALA A 260 15.78 -5.66 -9.19
C ALA A 260 14.60 -6.55 -9.62
N SER A 261 13.42 -5.96 -9.83
CA SER A 261 12.22 -6.67 -10.29
C SER A 261 12.33 -7.12 -11.74
N CYS A 262 13.02 -6.37 -12.61
CA CYS A 262 13.29 -6.79 -13.97
C CYS A 262 14.14 -8.08 -13.98
N ASN A 263 15.19 -8.12 -13.15
CA ASN A 263 16.00 -9.33 -12.98
C ASN A 263 15.18 -10.49 -12.38
N GLY A 264 14.37 -10.22 -11.36
CA GLY A 264 13.49 -11.23 -10.75
C GLY A 264 12.46 -11.79 -11.74
N LEU A 265 11.87 -10.94 -12.58
CA LEU A 265 10.91 -11.33 -13.61
C LEU A 265 11.57 -12.18 -14.70
N TYR A 266 12.78 -11.81 -15.12
CA TYR A 266 13.56 -12.61 -16.07
C TYR A 266 13.81 -14.03 -15.54
N GLU A 267 14.27 -14.16 -14.29
CA GLU A 267 14.51 -15.47 -13.66
C GLU A 267 13.24 -16.33 -13.54
N CYS A 268 12.08 -15.70 -13.30
CA CYS A 268 10.79 -16.41 -13.21
C CYS A 268 10.26 -16.83 -14.60
N LEU A 269 10.41 -15.98 -15.61
CA LEU A 269 9.89 -16.24 -16.96
C LEU A 269 10.81 -17.13 -17.80
N HIS A 270 12.12 -17.09 -17.58
CA HIS A 270 13.09 -17.89 -18.34
C HIS A 270 12.71 -19.39 -18.45
N PRO A 271 12.44 -20.11 -17.36
CA PRO A 271 12.03 -21.52 -17.41
C PRO A 271 10.64 -21.74 -18.03
N LEU A 272 9.71 -20.77 -17.94
CA LEU A 272 8.41 -20.84 -18.60
C LEU A 272 8.57 -20.71 -20.12
N VAL A 273 9.44 -19.81 -20.57
CA VAL A 273 9.73 -19.61 -21.99
C VAL A 273 10.45 -20.82 -22.60
N LEU A 274 11.31 -21.49 -21.83
CA LEU A 274 11.92 -22.77 -22.24
C LEU A 274 10.91 -23.93 -22.31
N TRP A 275 9.79 -23.84 -21.60
CA TRP A 275 8.74 -24.86 -21.62
C TRP A 275 7.86 -24.78 -22.89
N PHE A 276 7.74 -23.60 -23.50
CA PHE A 276 6.99 -23.44 -24.75
C PHE A 276 7.81 -23.91 -25.98
N PRO A 277 7.23 -24.70 -26.90
CA PRO A 277 7.92 -25.29 -28.05
C PRO A 277 8.12 -24.32 -29.24
N PHE A 278 7.95 -23.01 -29.04
CA PHE A 278 8.10 -22.01 -30.10
C PHE A 278 9.49 -21.37 -30.04
N GLY A 279 10.24 -21.39 -31.15
CA GLY A 279 11.48 -20.61 -31.31
C GLY A 279 12.77 -21.32 -30.86
N ASP A 280 12.94 -22.60 -31.19
CA ASP A 280 14.17 -23.38 -30.93
C ASP A 280 15.37 -23.01 -31.83
N CYS A 281 15.23 -21.99 -32.68
CA CYS A 281 16.33 -21.48 -33.49
C CYS A 281 17.41 -20.84 -32.60
N LYS A 282 18.65 -21.32 -32.74
CA LYS A 282 19.83 -20.71 -32.12
C LYS A 282 20.25 -19.48 -32.91
N VAL A 283 20.72 -18.45 -32.22
CA VAL A 283 21.28 -17.26 -32.89
C VAL A 283 22.60 -17.67 -33.57
N PRO A 284 22.80 -17.36 -34.87
CA PRO A 284 24.05 -17.66 -35.57
C PRO A 284 25.26 -16.96 -34.90
N PRO A 285 26.46 -17.55 -35.00
CA PRO A 285 27.64 -17.05 -34.30
C PRO A 285 27.98 -15.64 -34.76
N ASN A 286 27.93 -14.69 -33.83
CA ASN A 286 28.25 -13.28 -34.05
C ASN A 286 29.37 -12.83 -33.08
N GLN A 287 30.14 -11.80 -33.46
CA GLN A 287 31.30 -11.34 -32.68
C GLN A 287 30.96 -10.59 -31.37
N ILE A 288 29.67 -10.39 -31.06
CA ILE A 288 29.22 -9.70 -29.84
C ILE A 288 29.45 -10.62 -28.63
N PRO A 289 30.15 -10.17 -27.56
CA PRO A 289 30.51 -11.02 -26.41
C PRO A 289 29.29 -11.65 -25.71
N LEU A 290 28.12 -11.01 -25.76
CA LEU A 290 26.86 -11.51 -25.21
C LEU A 290 26.23 -12.66 -26.04
N LEU A 291 26.52 -12.74 -27.35
CA LEU A 291 25.95 -13.73 -28.28
C LEU A 291 26.92 -14.89 -28.59
N LYS A 292 28.16 -14.85 -28.06
CA LYS A 292 29.18 -15.90 -28.29
C LYS A 292 28.77 -17.29 -27.76
N LYS A 293 27.78 -17.37 -26.87
CA LYS A 293 27.30 -18.61 -26.25
C LYS A 293 26.12 -19.28 -27.00
N GLU A 294 25.82 -18.87 -28.23
CA GLU A 294 24.64 -19.35 -28.99
C GLU A 294 23.33 -19.35 -28.17
N PRO A 295 22.97 -18.25 -27.49
CA PRO A 295 21.74 -18.23 -26.71
C PRO A 295 20.55 -18.48 -27.65
N GLN A 296 19.56 -19.22 -27.16
CA GLN A 296 18.32 -19.44 -27.90
C GLN A 296 17.62 -18.09 -28.11
N ILE A 297 17.04 -17.87 -29.30
CA ILE A 297 16.39 -16.59 -29.66
C ILE A 297 15.33 -16.19 -28.64
N ARG A 298 14.63 -17.16 -28.05
CA ARG A 298 13.62 -16.95 -27.00
C ARG A 298 14.16 -16.25 -25.75
N THR A 299 15.38 -16.55 -25.33
CA THR A 299 16.01 -15.93 -24.16
C THR A 299 16.44 -14.49 -24.45
N VAL A 300 16.91 -14.25 -25.67
CA VAL A 300 17.27 -12.90 -26.14
C VAL A 300 16.04 -12.00 -26.25
N LEU A 301 14.89 -12.54 -26.68
CA LEU A 301 13.61 -11.81 -26.75
C LEU A 301 13.03 -11.52 -25.36
N LEU A 302 13.31 -12.37 -24.37
CA LEU A 302 12.77 -12.22 -23.02
C LEU A 302 13.34 -11.01 -22.28
N ILE A 303 14.61 -10.67 -22.51
CA ILE A 303 15.29 -9.53 -21.86
C ILE A 303 14.56 -8.19 -22.17
N PRO A 304 14.36 -7.78 -23.44
CA PRO A 304 13.65 -6.55 -23.75
C PRO A 304 12.17 -6.61 -23.33
N PHE A 305 11.55 -7.79 -23.29
CA PHE A 305 10.19 -7.95 -22.79
C PHE A 305 10.09 -7.62 -21.28
N CYS A 306 10.99 -8.17 -20.46
CA CYS A 306 11.03 -7.87 -19.02
C CYS A 306 11.32 -6.38 -18.76
N LEU A 307 12.24 -5.81 -19.53
CA LEU A 307 12.57 -4.39 -19.46
C LEU A 307 11.36 -3.50 -19.83
N ALA A 308 10.63 -3.86 -20.89
CA ALA A 308 9.43 -3.13 -21.32
C ALA A 308 8.35 -3.11 -20.23
N ILE A 309 8.13 -4.23 -19.53
CA ILE A 309 7.18 -4.29 -18.40
C ILE A 309 7.64 -3.40 -17.24
N ALA A 310 8.93 -3.43 -16.88
CA ALA A 310 9.46 -2.60 -15.81
C ALA A 310 9.38 -1.09 -16.15
N ILE A 311 9.69 -0.72 -17.39
CA ILE A 311 9.56 0.67 -17.87
C ILE A 311 8.10 1.10 -17.91
N TRP A 312 7.20 0.26 -18.43
CA TRP A 312 5.76 0.53 -18.47
C TRP A 312 5.25 0.87 -17.07
N TRP A 313 5.58 0.02 -16.10
CA TRP A 313 5.22 0.27 -14.71
C TRP A 313 5.79 1.59 -14.19
N GLY A 314 7.06 1.88 -14.46
CA GLY A 314 7.71 3.12 -13.99
C GLY A 314 7.06 4.40 -14.53
N ILE A 315 6.61 4.40 -15.80
CA ILE A 315 5.91 5.52 -16.43
C ILE A 315 4.51 5.68 -15.85
N GLU A 316 3.76 4.58 -15.76
CA GLU A 316 2.34 4.61 -15.40
C GLU A 316 2.05 4.37 -13.91
N ARG A 317 3.07 4.40 -13.05
CA ARG A 317 2.99 4.07 -11.61
C ARG A 317 1.90 4.81 -10.83
N ASN A 318 1.48 5.99 -11.29
CA ASN A 318 0.49 6.84 -10.63
C ASN A 318 -0.96 6.55 -11.05
N LYS A 319 -1.18 5.67 -12.05
CA LYS A 319 -2.52 5.30 -12.51
C LYS A 319 -3.14 4.20 -11.66
N SER A 320 -4.47 4.12 -11.67
CA SER A 320 -5.27 3.19 -10.85
C SER A 320 -5.06 1.71 -11.17
N TYR A 321 -4.52 1.33 -12.33
CA TYR A 321 -4.22 -0.06 -12.69
C TYR A 321 -2.75 -0.45 -12.44
N ALA A 322 -1.90 0.51 -12.06
CA ALA A 322 -0.46 0.28 -11.93
C ALA A 322 -0.10 -0.70 -10.81
N TRP A 323 -0.99 -0.90 -9.84
CA TRP A 323 -0.82 -1.89 -8.76
C TRP A 323 -0.67 -3.32 -9.29
N ILE A 324 -1.35 -3.68 -10.39
CA ILE A 324 -1.27 -5.02 -10.97
C ILE A 324 0.16 -5.29 -11.44
N LEU A 325 0.73 -4.34 -12.17
CA LEU A 325 2.11 -4.44 -12.65
C LEU A 325 3.10 -4.41 -11.48
N GLN A 326 2.85 -3.57 -10.45
CA GLN A 326 3.67 -3.53 -9.24
C GLN A 326 3.70 -4.88 -8.54
N ASP A 327 2.54 -5.53 -8.39
CA ASP A 327 2.40 -6.80 -7.70
C ASP A 327 3.08 -7.93 -8.47
N ILE A 328 2.95 -7.98 -9.81
CA ILE A 328 3.66 -8.96 -10.65
C ILE A 328 5.19 -8.79 -10.51
N LEU A 329 5.68 -7.55 -10.60
CA LEU A 329 7.10 -7.22 -10.44
C LEU A 329 7.60 -7.54 -9.01
N GLY A 330 6.78 -7.23 -8.01
CA GLY A 330 7.06 -7.48 -6.60
C GLY A 330 7.09 -8.97 -6.24
N ILE A 331 6.13 -9.76 -6.72
CA ILE A 331 6.10 -11.23 -6.52
C ILE A 331 7.32 -11.87 -7.19
N SER A 332 7.65 -11.46 -8.41
CA SER A 332 8.82 -11.96 -9.15
C SER A 332 10.13 -11.63 -8.40
N LEU A 333 10.24 -10.41 -7.87
CA LEU A 333 11.34 -10.00 -7.00
C LEU A 333 11.41 -10.86 -5.73
N CYS A 334 10.27 -11.09 -5.05
CA CYS A 334 10.21 -11.90 -3.84
C CYS A 334 10.66 -13.35 -4.09
N ILE A 335 10.19 -13.98 -5.17
CA ILE A 335 10.60 -15.34 -5.56
C ILE A 335 12.12 -15.39 -5.81
N SER A 336 12.65 -14.41 -6.55
CA SER A 336 14.08 -14.32 -6.84
C SER A 336 14.93 -14.15 -5.58
N LEU A 337 14.51 -13.27 -4.66
CA LEU A 337 15.18 -13.09 -3.36
C LEU A 337 15.08 -14.35 -2.48
N ILE A 338 13.95 -15.07 -2.50
CA ILE A 338 13.78 -16.36 -1.83
C ILE A 338 14.77 -17.41 -2.38
N ARG A 339 15.12 -17.36 -3.66
CA ARG A 339 16.12 -18.24 -4.26
C ARG A 339 17.57 -17.84 -3.93
N ILE A 340 17.89 -16.54 -3.99
CA ILE A 340 19.28 -16.04 -3.87
C ILE A 340 19.79 -16.10 -2.42
N ILE A 341 19.02 -15.61 -1.45
CA ILE A 341 19.51 -15.47 -0.07
C ILE A 341 19.54 -16.84 0.62
N ARG A 342 20.71 -17.43 0.86
CA ARG A 342 20.80 -18.71 1.59
C ARG A 342 21.11 -18.45 3.06
N LEU A 343 20.12 -18.62 3.94
CA LEU A 343 20.36 -18.63 5.38
C LEU A 343 20.91 -19.99 5.78
N GLN A 344 22.18 -20.05 6.15
CA GLN A 344 22.87 -21.30 6.48
C GLN A 344 22.60 -21.80 7.91
N SER A 345 22.09 -20.95 8.82
CA SER A 345 21.81 -21.37 10.20
C SER A 345 20.55 -20.73 10.81
N LEU A 346 19.85 -21.50 11.64
CA LEU A 346 18.76 -20.99 12.50
C LEU A 346 19.24 -19.90 13.46
N LYS A 347 20.51 -19.94 13.88
CA LYS A 347 21.11 -18.93 14.76
C LYS A 347 21.14 -17.55 14.08
N VAL A 348 21.54 -17.49 12.81
CA VAL A 348 21.54 -16.24 12.03
C VAL A 348 20.12 -15.76 11.76
N CYS A 349 19.18 -16.67 11.49
CA CYS A 349 17.77 -16.33 11.28
C CYS A 349 17.13 -15.74 12.55
N THR A 350 17.33 -16.39 13.70
CA THR A 350 16.82 -15.90 14.99
C THR A 350 17.45 -14.56 15.39
N LEU A 351 18.76 -14.38 15.17
CA LEU A 351 19.43 -13.10 15.36
C LEU A 351 18.81 -11.98 14.51
N LEU A 352 18.60 -12.23 13.22
CA LEU A 352 17.97 -11.27 12.30
C LEU A 352 16.55 -10.91 12.77
N LEU A 353 15.75 -11.89 13.15
CA LEU A 353 14.37 -11.69 13.64
C LEU A 353 14.32 -10.84 14.91
N VAL A 354 15.20 -11.11 15.88
CA VAL A 354 15.27 -10.34 17.13
C VAL A 354 15.71 -8.90 16.86
N LEU A 355 16.72 -8.70 16.00
CA LEU A 355 17.17 -7.35 15.63
C LEU A 355 16.08 -6.57 14.89
N LEU A 356 15.37 -7.20 13.95
CA LEU A 356 14.24 -6.59 13.24
C LEU A 356 13.09 -6.23 14.18
N LEU A 357 12.81 -7.06 15.20
CA LEU A 357 11.80 -6.78 16.22
C LEU A 357 12.18 -5.55 17.07
N ILE A 358 13.44 -5.48 17.52
CA ILE A 358 13.94 -4.33 18.28
C ILE A 358 13.87 -3.06 17.43
N TYR A 359 14.26 -3.16 16.17
CA TYR A 359 14.17 -2.09 15.19
C TYR A 359 12.72 -1.59 15.01
N ASP A 360 11.76 -2.49 14.80
CA ASP A 360 10.35 -2.13 14.59
C ASP A 360 9.77 -1.42 15.82
N ALA A 361 10.00 -1.98 17.01
CA ALA A 361 9.58 -1.37 18.26
C ALA A 361 10.21 0.02 18.49
N PHE A 362 11.49 0.18 18.16
CA PHE A 362 12.18 1.47 18.28
C PHE A 362 11.56 2.53 17.35
N PHE A 363 11.39 2.21 16.07
CA PHE A 363 10.90 3.20 15.10
C PHE A 363 9.43 3.57 15.26
N VAL A 364 8.61 2.65 15.79
CA VAL A 364 7.20 2.89 16.07
C VAL A 364 7.01 3.66 17.36
N TYR A 365 7.62 3.23 18.48
CA TYR A 365 7.29 3.75 19.81
C TYR A 365 8.27 4.80 20.35
N ILE A 366 9.56 4.68 20.05
CA ILE A 366 10.59 5.57 20.64
C ILE A 366 10.73 6.84 19.80
N THR A 367 10.70 6.72 18.49
CA THR A 367 10.90 7.86 17.58
C THR A 367 9.89 9.02 17.72
N PRO A 368 8.58 8.80 17.97
CA PRO A 368 7.64 9.89 18.24
C PRO A 368 8.06 10.82 19.38
N LEU A 369 8.80 10.30 20.37
CA LEU A 369 9.28 11.08 21.51
C LEU A 369 10.35 12.12 21.10
N PHE A 370 11.09 11.83 20.03
CA PHE A 370 12.13 12.73 19.50
C PHE A 370 11.62 13.61 18.35
N SER A 371 10.52 13.25 17.69
CA SER A 371 10.01 13.91 16.46
C SER A 371 8.64 14.56 16.63
N ALA A 372 8.47 15.40 17.66
CA ALA A 372 7.28 16.22 17.89
C ALA A 372 5.94 15.46 17.76
N GLY A 373 5.91 14.18 18.18
CA GLY A 373 4.71 13.33 18.17
C GLY A 373 4.43 12.56 16.88
N LYS A 374 5.22 12.71 15.81
CA LYS A 374 5.08 11.91 14.57
C LYS A 374 6.12 10.80 14.50
N SER A 375 5.70 9.55 14.34
CA SER A 375 6.61 8.43 14.08
C SER A 375 7.21 8.52 12.67
N ILE A 376 8.53 8.47 12.57
CA ILE A 376 9.25 8.46 11.27
C ILE A 376 8.76 7.36 10.35
N MET A 377 8.49 6.15 10.88
CA MET A 377 8.01 5.02 10.08
C MET A 377 6.68 5.30 9.39
N VAL A 378 5.77 6.00 10.08
CA VAL A 378 4.48 6.39 9.49
C VAL A 378 4.71 7.47 8.44
N GLU A 379 5.50 8.50 8.71
CA GLU A 379 5.79 9.58 7.74
C GLU A 379 6.41 9.04 6.43
N VAL A 380 7.35 8.11 6.56
CA VAL A 380 8.01 7.48 5.41
C VAL A 380 7.05 6.55 4.64
N ALA A 381 6.17 5.82 5.33
CA ALA A 381 5.20 4.95 4.69
C ALA A 381 3.99 5.71 4.10
N THR A 382 3.69 6.89 4.65
CA THR A 382 2.68 7.79 4.09
C THR A 382 3.19 8.59 2.90
N GLY A 383 4.51 8.77 2.81
CA GLY A 383 5.21 9.50 1.76
C GLY A 383 5.44 10.99 2.07
N GLY A 384 5.22 11.38 3.32
CA GLY A 384 5.22 12.77 3.79
C GLY A 384 4.36 13.67 2.91
N ASP A 385 4.84 14.88 2.64
CA ASP A 385 4.17 15.86 1.76
C ASP A 385 4.28 15.51 0.25
N SER A 386 4.91 14.40 -0.10
CA SER A 386 5.13 14.02 -1.51
C SER A 386 4.02 13.09 -1.99
N LYS A 387 3.50 13.31 -3.21
CA LYS A 387 2.48 12.45 -3.84
C LYS A 387 2.99 11.06 -4.27
N GLU A 388 4.25 10.75 -4.00
CA GLU A 388 4.91 9.52 -4.47
C GLU A 388 4.94 8.45 -3.38
N SER A 389 4.61 7.20 -3.74
CA SER A 389 4.56 6.07 -2.81
C SER A 389 5.68 5.06 -3.06
N LEU A 390 6.23 4.47 -2.00
CA LEU A 390 7.26 3.45 -2.11
C LEU A 390 6.71 2.16 -2.76
N PRO A 391 7.43 1.56 -3.72
CA PRO A 391 6.99 0.36 -4.43
C PRO A 391 7.27 -0.96 -3.68
N MET A 392 7.74 -0.89 -2.43
CA MET A 392 8.19 -2.05 -1.64
C MET A 392 7.04 -2.85 -0.99
N VAL A 393 5.87 -2.85 -1.62
CA VAL A 393 4.63 -3.39 -1.06
C VAL A 393 3.78 -4.05 -2.14
N ILE A 394 3.02 -5.08 -1.77
CA ILE A 394 1.91 -5.64 -2.54
C ILE A 394 0.65 -4.82 -2.22
N LYS A 395 -0.11 -4.45 -3.26
CA LYS A 395 -1.31 -3.60 -3.14
C LYS A 395 -2.53 -4.34 -3.68
N VAL A 396 -3.46 -4.72 -2.80
CA VAL A 396 -4.73 -5.33 -3.22
C VAL A 396 -5.88 -4.34 -3.02
N PRO A 397 -6.65 -3.99 -4.06
CA PRO A 397 -7.77 -3.06 -3.94
C PRO A 397 -8.85 -3.63 -3.02
N ARG A 398 -9.40 -2.82 -2.11
CA ARG A 398 -10.45 -3.24 -1.18
C ARG A 398 -11.71 -3.69 -1.93
N LEU A 399 -12.06 -4.97 -1.78
CA LEU A 399 -13.17 -5.67 -2.43
C LEU A 399 -14.53 -5.22 -1.89
N ARG A 400 -14.58 -4.67 -0.67
CA ARG A 400 -15.78 -4.06 -0.09
C ARG A 400 -15.57 -2.56 0.10
N LYS A 401 -16.57 -1.78 -0.32
CA LYS A 401 -16.69 -0.36 0.03
C LYS A 401 -16.91 -0.25 1.55
N SER A 402 -15.95 0.36 2.23
CA SER A 402 -15.97 0.64 3.68
C SER A 402 -15.49 2.07 3.90
N VAL A 403 -15.74 2.64 5.09
CA VAL A 403 -15.19 3.95 5.50
C VAL A 403 -13.69 4.01 5.23
N LEU A 404 -12.99 2.91 5.53
CA LEU A 404 -11.55 2.81 5.35
C LEU A 404 -11.12 2.90 3.88
N SER A 405 -11.91 2.38 2.94
CA SER A 405 -11.63 2.48 1.50
C SER A 405 -11.82 3.89 0.93
N VAL A 406 -12.74 4.67 1.51
CA VAL A 406 -13.05 6.05 1.10
C VAL A 406 -12.09 7.03 1.79
N CYS A 407 -11.79 6.82 3.07
CA CYS A 407 -11.01 7.73 3.92
C CYS A 407 -9.52 7.41 4.04
N LEU A 408 -9.11 6.13 4.04
CA LEU A 408 -7.80 5.70 4.56
C LEU A 408 -6.98 4.84 3.57
N ARG A 409 -7.09 5.18 2.28
CA ARG A 409 -6.51 4.52 1.09
C ARG A 409 -7.36 3.35 0.57
N PRO A 410 -7.58 3.27 -0.76
CA PRO A 410 -8.40 2.21 -1.36
C PRO A 410 -7.71 0.85 -1.45
N TYR A 411 -6.46 0.74 -0.98
CA TYR A 411 -5.64 -0.48 -1.09
C TYR A 411 -5.30 -1.04 0.29
N SER A 412 -5.39 -2.35 0.42
CA SER A 412 -4.70 -3.09 1.49
C SER A 412 -3.25 -3.30 1.07
N ILE A 413 -2.32 -3.09 2.00
CA ILE A 413 -0.87 -3.06 1.75
C ILE A 413 -0.22 -4.20 2.52
N LEU A 414 0.72 -4.91 1.89
CA LEU A 414 1.57 -5.91 2.54
C LEU A 414 3.03 -5.65 2.16
N GLY A 415 3.93 -5.57 3.14
CA GLY A 415 5.35 -5.33 2.89
C GLY A 415 6.05 -6.57 2.33
N PHE A 416 7.03 -6.39 1.45
CA PHE A 416 7.85 -7.52 0.99
C PHE A 416 8.63 -8.18 2.13
N GLY A 417 8.99 -7.43 3.17
CA GLY A 417 9.62 -7.98 4.38
C GLY A 417 8.80 -9.09 5.03
N ASP A 418 7.47 -8.92 5.09
CA ASP A 418 6.54 -9.88 5.70
C ASP A 418 6.42 -11.18 4.90
N ILE A 419 6.82 -11.18 3.64
CA ILE A 419 6.84 -12.36 2.77
C ILE A 419 8.21 -13.03 2.84
N LEU A 420 9.28 -12.24 2.75
CA LEU A 420 10.65 -12.72 2.67
C LEU A 420 11.10 -13.38 3.98
N VAL A 421 10.78 -12.77 5.12
CA VAL A 421 11.20 -13.25 6.45
C VAL A 421 10.65 -14.66 6.76
N PRO A 422 9.33 -14.94 6.69
CA PRO A 422 8.81 -16.28 6.92
C PRO A 422 9.18 -17.26 5.79
N GLY A 423 9.31 -16.77 4.55
CA GLY A 423 9.68 -17.63 3.43
C GLY A 423 11.05 -18.31 3.59
N LYS A 424 12.00 -17.63 4.24
CA LYS A 424 13.31 -18.22 4.53
C LYS A 424 13.29 -19.27 5.62
N LEU A 425 12.44 -19.12 6.63
CA LEU A 425 12.30 -20.11 7.70
C LEU A 425 11.76 -21.44 7.15
N ASN A 426 10.71 -21.37 6.33
CA ASN A 426 10.13 -22.57 5.70
C ASN A 426 11.12 -23.27 4.75
N TYR A 427 11.87 -22.51 3.95
CA TYR A 427 12.90 -23.11 3.08
C TYR A 427 13.99 -23.84 3.88
N TYR A 428 14.45 -23.28 5.00
CA TYR A 428 15.43 -23.95 5.87
C TYR A 428 14.87 -25.27 6.42
N GLN A 429 13.61 -25.29 6.86
CA GLN A 429 12.98 -26.46 7.44
C GLN A 429 12.64 -27.57 6.42
N CYS A 430 12.43 -27.23 5.15
CA CYS A 430 12.28 -28.24 4.09
C CYS A 430 13.61 -28.82 3.58
N ARG A 431 14.75 -28.22 3.96
CA ARG A 431 16.08 -28.64 3.50
C ARG A 431 16.74 -29.68 4.41
N ASN A 432 16.52 -29.57 5.72
CA ASN A 432 16.93 -30.58 6.71
C ASN A 432 15.81 -31.62 6.85
#